data_AF-A0A926BW02-F1
#
_entry.id   AF-A0A926BW02-F1
#
_cell.length_a   1.000
_cell.length_b   1.000
_cell.length_c   1.000
_cell.angle_alpha   90.00
_cell.angle_beta   90.00
_cell.angle_gamma   90.00
#
_symmetry.space_group_name_H-M   'P 1'
#
loop_
_entity.id
_entity.type
_entity.pdbx_description
1 polymer ?
#
loop_
_entity_poly.entity_id
_entity_poly.type
_entity_poly.pdbx_seq_one_letter_code
_entity_poly.pdbx_strand_id
1 'polypeptide(L)'
;VAHAIRRLARLRPAVLIIEDIHLLSGAPLRELIDLFESIEDESIAVMVTTRTQEHTARKVIERWPIERLSIAPFTSSDLADAWRTLLNDNPSESIISTLADATAGNPLALRSALRGVLRAKAVVQGVDGMWIAQPSFAAVAARSASSLVEGMLVAVRDDDRNAASRLATLGEIFSREAALVIVESSTIDRLLVEGVLHELAQSAPALPGFAQSASLALAFSHSLVHRHFIEARPATVSELICVIADGLPLYSMHPFVVVVETLRQSNVAIEGISAKDVRAAINASSSLALALDKTVDWELAIVAQKAAERLLEVEAQSLDDTERGAREVGLTAVTLALMRRQMTSPEYGVVLDRFVAMTGDQLAASLSWYRLARAIAAARRRYLIEGYEAGRSVYDDVRRIVADEPSLRLHRQYALVLQTFAQFADEHGDTSMRREIEREYRDIIENTTIDEDHRVLLQTQVLPYLLTLFESEDELRARERMYVELQELEKHPSPMARLLVHAMLPSAPAFLARTGRVDELLAFIADRRDIVKAQGMLVVHYYFDLYQLWCDTLLGLESDRVLSRLNDLAHRH
;
A
#
# COMPACT_ATOMS: atom_id res chain seq x y z
N VAL A 1 21.79 28.31 4.20
CA VAL A 1 22.16 27.27 3.22
C VAL A 1 21.45 27.47 1.88
N ALA A 2 20.11 27.51 1.86
CA ALA A 2 19.29 27.76 0.66
C ALA A 2 19.81 28.84 -0.30
N HIS A 3 20.09 30.05 0.19
CA HIS A 3 20.56 31.15 -0.68
C HIS A 3 21.89 30.83 -1.39
N ALA A 4 22.80 30.12 -0.72
CA ALA A 4 24.07 29.71 -1.32
C ALA A 4 23.86 28.63 -2.40
N ILE A 5 22.94 27.68 -2.16
CA ILE A 5 22.57 26.64 -3.14
C ILE A 5 21.94 27.27 -4.37
N ARG A 6 20.96 28.18 -4.20
CA ARG A 6 20.34 28.93 -5.31
C ARG A 6 21.38 29.67 -6.14
N ARG A 7 22.27 30.42 -5.47
CA ARG A 7 23.35 31.14 -6.16
C ARG A 7 24.25 30.18 -6.94
N LEU A 8 24.56 29.00 -6.40
CA LEU A 8 25.37 28.00 -7.11
C LEU A 8 24.64 27.43 -8.33
N ALA A 9 23.37 27.06 -8.19
CA ALA A 9 22.54 26.51 -9.27
C ALA A 9 22.36 27.49 -10.43
N ARG A 10 22.25 28.79 -10.14
CA ARG A 10 22.16 29.85 -11.18
C ARG A 10 23.46 30.10 -11.92
N LEU A 11 24.60 29.77 -11.32
CA LEU A 11 25.92 30.01 -11.92
C LEU A 11 26.38 28.82 -12.77
N ARG A 12 25.94 27.60 -12.45
CA ARG A 12 26.36 26.36 -13.12
C ARG A 12 25.40 25.21 -12.78
N PRO A 13 25.32 24.19 -13.64
CA PRO A 13 24.64 22.94 -13.30
C PRO A 13 25.15 22.40 -11.96
N ALA A 14 24.22 22.08 -11.06
CA ALA A 14 24.52 21.63 -9.71
C ALA A 14 23.69 20.38 -9.37
N VAL A 15 24.28 19.50 -8.55
CA VAL A 15 23.62 18.34 -7.97
C VAL A 15 23.77 18.42 -6.44
N LEU A 16 22.68 18.33 -5.70
CA LEU A 16 22.66 18.19 -4.24
C LEU A 16 22.47 16.72 -3.89
N ILE A 17 23.44 16.11 -3.20
CA ILE A 17 23.37 14.73 -2.74
C ILE A 17 23.13 14.73 -1.23
N ILE A 18 22.06 14.07 -0.80
CA ILE A 18 21.70 13.89 0.60
C ILE A 18 21.71 12.41 0.90
N GLU A 19 22.68 11.98 1.70
CA GLU A 19 22.80 10.59 2.10
C GLU A 19 21.99 10.31 3.37
N ASP A 20 21.40 9.12 3.43
CA ASP A 20 20.74 8.57 4.61
C ASP A 20 19.64 9.49 5.19
N ILE A 21 18.77 10.01 4.32
CA ILE A 21 17.68 10.92 4.72
C ILE A 21 16.74 10.30 5.79
N HIS A 22 16.68 8.98 5.86
CA HIS A 22 15.91 8.24 6.85
C HIS A 22 16.33 8.57 8.30
N LEU A 23 17.59 8.98 8.50
CA LEU A 23 18.07 9.46 9.79
C LEU A 23 17.50 10.84 10.19
N LEU A 24 16.93 11.59 9.23
CA LEU A 24 16.34 12.91 9.49
C LEU A 24 14.88 12.79 9.89
N SER A 25 14.53 13.49 10.95
CA SER A 25 13.18 13.46 11.49
C SER A 25 12.95 14.67 12.41
N GLY A 26 11.70 15.10 12.63
CA GLY A 26 11.39 16.27 13.46
C GLY A 26 11.86 17.61 12.86
N ALA A 27 12.63 18.40 13.61
CA ALA A 27 13.12 19.71 13.15
C ALA A 27 14.10 19.61 11.95
N PRO A 28 15.13 18.73 11.95
CA PRO A 28 16.00 18.54 10.79
C PRO A 28 15.25 18.19 9.49
N LEU A 29 14.23 17.33 9.57
CA LEU A 29 13.42 17.00 8.40
C LEU A 29 12.64 18.23 7.91
N ARG A 30 12.07 19.04 8.82
CA ARG A 30 11.41 20.31 8.45
C ARG A 30 12.38 21.31 7.82
N GLU A 31 13.59 21.43 8.33
CA GLU A 31 14.61 22.29 7.71
C GLU A 31 14.97 21.81 6.29
N LEU A 32 14.97 20.50 6.05
CA LEU A 32 15.18 19.93 4.72
C LEU A 32 13.99 20.22 3.79
N ILE A 33 12.77 20.18 4.31
CA ILE A 33 11.56 20.60 3.58
C ILE A 33 11.69 22.05 3.13
N ASP A 34 11.98 22.94 4.09
CA ASP A 34 12.12 24.37 3.83
C ASP A 34 13.24 24.62 2.81
N LEU A 35 14.30 23.79 2.86
CA LEU A 35 15.35 23.82 1.86
C LEU A 35 14.83 23.46 0.48
N PHE A 36 14.10 22.36 0.32
CA PHE A 36 13.54 21.92 -0.97
C PHE A 36 12.54 22.93 -1.53
N GLU A 37 11.63 23.45 -0.72
CA GLU A 37 10.69 24.51 -1.12
C GLU A 37 11.45 25.77 -1.59
N SER A 38 12.54 26.12 -0.90
CA SER A 38 13.31 27.31 -1.26
C SER A 38 14.15 27.18 -2.54
N ILE A 39 14.30 25.98 -3.10
CA ILE A 39 15.07 25.70 -4.32
C ILE A 39 14.22 25.09 -5.44
N GLU A 40 12.90 24.99 -5.26
CA GLU A 40 11.97 24.32 -6.19
C GLU A 40 12.01 24.93 -7.60
N ASP A 41 12.17 26.25 -7.71
CA ASP A 41 12.23 26.97 -8.99
C ASP A 41 13.63 27.01 -9.63
N GLU A 42 14.64 26.38 -9.01
CA GLU A 42 16.02 26.43 -9.53
C GLU A 42 16.35 25.20 -10.38
N SER A 43 17.23 25.36 -11.37
CA SER A 43 17.75 24.24 -12.18
C SER A 43 18.81 23.42 -11.43
N ILE A 44 18.40 22.75 -10.35
CA ILE A 44 19.25 21.89 -9.52
C ILE A 44 18.69 20.46 -9.49
N ALA A 45 19.54 19.47 -9.69
CA ALA A 45 19.18 18.07 -9.47
C ALA A 45 19.39 17.71 -7.98
N VAL A 46 18.44 17.01 -7.38
CA VAL A 46 18.54 16.54 -6.00
C VAL A 46 18.53 15.02 -6.00
N MET A 47 19.59 14.41 -5.44
CA MET A 47 19.69 12.97 -5.24
C MET A 47 19.63 12.67 -3.76
N VAL A 48 18.74 11.76 -3.36
CA VAL A 48 18.53 11.40 -1.97
C VAL A 48 18.68 9.89 -1.83
N THR A 49 19.43 9.44 -0.83
CA THR A 49 19.49 8.01 -0.48
C THR A 49 18.67 7.74 0.78
N THR A 50 17.92 6.63 0.76
CA THR A 50 17.08 6.19 1.87
C THR A 50 17.03 4.67 1.92
N ARG A 51 16.76 4.11 3.10
CA ARG A 51 16.38 2.69 3.24
C ARG A 51 14.92 2.50 2.87
N THR A 52 14.58 1.32 2.35
CA THR A 52 13.23 0.98 1.86
C THR A 52 12.15 1.01 2.94
N GLN A 53 12.52 0.72 4.20
CA GLN A 53 11.56 0.49 5.29
C GLN A 53 11.13 1.76 6.04
N GLU A 54 11.66 2.94 5.70
CA GLU A 54 11.37 4.16 6.47
C GLU A 54 10.50 5.19 5.73
N HIS A 55 9.33 5.46 6.32
CA HIS A 55 8.23 6.18 5.67
C HIS A 55 8.24 7.70 5.90
N THR A 56 8.88 8.20 6.96
CA THR A 56 8.67 9.59 7.40
C THR A 56 9.26 10.60 6.43
N ALA A 57 10.55 10.48 6.11
CA ALA A 57 11.19 11.33 5.10
C ALA A 57 10.58 11.11 3.71
N ARG A 58 10.23 9.85 3.39
CA ARG A 58 9.64 9.47 2.11
C ARG A 58 8.32 10.19 1.82
N LYS A 59 7.35 10.15 2.74
CA LYS A 59 6.05 10.84 2.58
C LYS A 59 6.20 12.33 2.33
N VAL A 60 7.22 12.93 2.95
CA VAL A 60 7.51 14.35 2.86
C VAL A 60 8.09 14.72 1.49
N ILE A 61 8.95 13.87 0.93
CA ILE A 61 9.57 14.13 -0.39
C ILE A 61 8.64 13.77 -1.55
N GLU A 62 7.67 12.87 -1.35
CA GLU A 62 6.72 12.41 -2.36
C GLU A 62 5.83 13.51 -2.98
N ARG A 63 5.85 14.73 -2.43
CA ARG A 63 5.14 15.87 -3.02
C ARG A 63 5.81 16.44 -4.29
N TRP A 64 7.07 16.11 -4.53
CA TRP A 64 7.83 16.54 -5.70
C TRP A 64 7.88 15.40 -6.74
N PRO A 65 8.10 15.72 -8.03
CA PRO A 65 8.33 14.70 -9.04
C PRO A 65 9.64 13.97 -8.73
N ILE A 66 9.55 12.69 -8.38
CA ILE A 66 10.70 11.87 -8.00
C ILE A 66 10.84 10.73 -9.00
N GLU A 67 12.02 10.65 -9.64
CA GLU A 67 12.46 9.41 -10.24
C GLU A 67 13.06 8.51 -9.16
N ARG A 68 12.52 7.29 -9.03
CA ARG A 68 12.97 6.34 -8.01
C ARG A 68 13.88 5.29 -8.63
N LEU A 69 15.12 5.28 -8.16
CA LEU A 69 16.07 4.23 -8.48
C LEU A 69 16.18 3.29 -7.27
N SER A 70 15.58 2.11 -7.39
CA SER A 70 15.72 1.06 -6.38
C SER A 70 17.01 0.28 -6.65
N ILE A 71 17.91 0.25 -5.67
CA ILE A 71 19.14 -0.55 -5.73
C ILE A 71 18.82 -1.93 -5.18
N ALA A 72 18.58 -2.88 -6.09
CA ALA A 72 18.38 -4.28 -5.73
C ALA A 72 19.70 -4.95 -5.31
N PRO A 73 19.64 -6.07 -4.57
CA PRO A 73 20.79 -6.96 -4.39
C PRO A 73 21.34 -7.42 -5.74
N PHE A 74 22.64 -7.73 -5.80
CA PHE A 74 23.27 -8.26 -7.01
C PHE A 74 22.60 -9.55 -7.48
N THR A 75 22.23 -9.58 -8.75
CA THR A 75 21.77 -10.77 -9.46
C THR A 75 22.96 -11.67 -9.80
N SER A 76 22.69 -12.90 -10.27
CA SER A 76 23.73 -13.79 -10.78
C SER A 76 24.54 -13.16 -11.92
N SER A 77 23.93 -12.32 -12.75
CA SER A 77 24.63 -11.58 -13.80
C SER A 77 25.58 -10.54 -13.22
N ASP A 78 25.11 -9.76 -12.24
CA ASP A 78 25.93 -8.74 -11.58
C ASP A 78 27.11 -9.37 -10.84
N LEU A 79 26.90 -10.54 -10.23
CA LEU A 79 27.98 -11.31 -9.59
C LEU A 79 29.01 -11.80 -10.61
N ALA A 80 28.57 -12.24 -11.79
CA ALA A 80 29.47 -12.64 -12.89
C ALA A 80 30.27 -11.45 -13.43
N ASP A 81 29.63 -10.28 -13.57
CA ASP A 81 30.28 -9.06 -14.02
C ASP A 81 31.27 -8.53 -12.97
N ALA A 82 30.91 -8.58 -11.69
CA ALA A 82 31.81 -8.24 -10.59
C ALA A 82 33.03 -9.18 -10.57
N TRP A 83 32.81 -10.49 -10.73
CA TRP A 83 33.90 -11.48 -10.82
C TRP A 83 34.81 -11.19 -12.01
N ARG A 84 34.24 -10.98 -13.21
CA ARG A 84 35.01 -10.67 -14.43
C ARG A 84 35.82 -9.40 -14.27
N THR A 85 35.24 -8.37 -13.68
CA THR A 85 35.92 -7.10 -13.45
C THR A 85 37.08 -7.24 -12.46
N LEU A 86 36.91 -8.04 -11.40
CA LEU A 86 37.90 -8.18 -10.34
C LEU A 86 39.02 -9.19 -10.66
N LEU A 87 38.70 -10.26 -11.39
CA LEU A 87 39.57 -11.41 -11.61
C LEU A 87 39.95 -11.63 -13.07
N ASN A 88 39.43 -10.81 -13.99
CA ASN A 88 39.65 -10.86 -15.44
C ASN A 88 39.34 -12.25 -16.04
N ASP A 89 38.25 -12.86 -15.59
CA ASP A 89 37.84 -14.22 -15.95
C ASP A 89 36.32 -14.38 -15.99
N ASN A 90 35.81 -15.35 -16.75
CA ASN A 90 34.41 -15.71 -16.73
C ASN A 90 34.19 -16.84 -15.71
N PRO A 91 33.46 -16.59 -14.60
CA PRO A 91 33.23 -17.61 -13.58
C PRO A 91 32.33 -18.72 -14.12
N SER A 92 32.53 -19.94 -13.61
CA SER A 92 31.56 -21.02 -13.82
C SER A 92 30.22 -20.71 -13.12
N GLU A 93 29.14 -21.28 -13.64
CA GLU A 93 27.81 -21.15 -13.04
C GLU A 93 27.78 -21.63 -11.58
N SER A 94 28.55 -22.68 -11.26
CA SER A 94 28.69 -23.18 -9.89
C SER A 94 29.31 -22.15 -8.92
N ILE A 95 30.29 -21.37 -9.37
CA ILE A 95 30.90 -20.29 -8.57
C ILE A 95 29.85 -19.21 -8.31
N ILE A 96 29.13 -18.79 -9.35
CA ILE A 96 28.12 -17.73 -9.24
C ILE A 96 26.96 -18.15 -8.36
N SER A 97 26.43 -19.36 -8.55
CA SER A 97 25.38 -19.91 -7.68
C SER A 97 25.84 -19.96 -6.22
N THR A 98 27.06 -20.46 -5.96
CA THR A 98 27.62 -20.50 -4.61
C THR A 98 27.79 -19.11 -3.98
N LEU A 99 28.25 -18.12 -4.75
CA LEU A 99 28.38 -16.74 -4.26
C LEU A 99 27.02 -16.09 -4.06
N ALA A 100 26.05 -16.34 -4.94
CA ALA A 100 24.69 -15.87 -4.80
C ALA A 100 24.08 -16.42 -3.50
N ASP A 101 24.23 -17.71 -3.22
CA ASP A 101 23.74 -18.33 -2.00
C ASP A 101 24.45 -17.79 -0.76
N ALA A 102 25.78 -17.66 -0.80
CA ALA A 102 26.57 -17.22 0.36
C ALA A 102 26.40 -15.74 0.71
N THR A 103 26.06 -14.90 -0.26
CA THR A 103 26.07 -13.43 -0.11
C THR A 103 24.70 -12.81 -0.26
N ALA A 104 23.78 -13.55 -0.87
CA ALA A 104 22.46 -13.11 -1.29
C ALA A 104 22.47 -11.77 -2.03
N GLY A 105 23.50 -11.56 -2.85
CA GLY A 105 23.70 -10.35 -3.65
C GLY A 105 24.15 -9.13 -2.84
N ASN A 106 24.46 -9.26 -1.54
CA ASN A 106 24.96 -8.13 -0.76
C ASN A 106 26.43 -7.82 -1.11
N PRO A 107 26.77 -6.59 -1.56
CA PRO A 107 28.14 -6.26 -1.98
C PRO A 107 29.20 -6.38 -0.88
N LEU A 108 28.85 -6.09 0.38
CA LEU A 108 29.78 -6.21 1.51
C LEU A 108 30.03 -7.68 1.85
N ALA A 109 28.98 -8.51 1.85
CA ALA A 109 29.10 -9.95 2.04
C ALA A 109 29.92 -10.58 0.90
N LEU A 110 29.68 -10.16 -0.35
CA LEU A 110 30.46 -10.58 -1.51
C LEU A 110 31.94 -10.24 -1.35
N ARG A 111 32.24 -9.00 -0.96
CA ARG A 111 33.62 -8.60 -0.69
C ARG A 111 34.27 -9.48 0.38
N SER A 112 33.54 -9.81 1.44
CA SER A 112 34.04 -10.68 2.52
C SER A 112 34.26 -12.11 2.02
N ALA A 113 33.28 -12.67 1.29
CA ALA A 113 33.35 -13.99 0.68
C ALA A 113 34.55 -14.12 -0.26
N LEU A 114 34.70 -13.21 -1.22
CA LEU A 114 35.80 -13.19 -2.19
C LEU A 114 37.17 -13.09 -1.51
N ARG A 115 37.32 -12.19 -0.52
CA ARG A 115 38.56 -12.10 0.26
C ARG A 115 38.87 -13.40 1.00
N GLY A 116 37.86 -14.05 1.55
CA GLY A 116 37.98 -15.33 2.25
C GLY A 116 38.43 -16.46 1.33
N VAL A 117 37.76 -16.65 0.19
CA VAL A 117 38.10 -17.72 -0.77
C VAL A 117 39.48 -17.53 -1.38
N LEU A 118 39.89 -16.30 -1.68
CA LEU A 118 41.23 -16.00 -2.19
C LEU A 118 42.30 -16.28 -1.13
N ARG A 119 42.09 -15.83 0.12
CA ARG A 119 43.05 -16.07 1.22
C ARG A 119 43.20 -17.54 1.57
N ALA A 120 42.10 -18.29 1.57
CA ALA A 120 42.11 -19.72 1.85
C ALA A 120 42.56 -20.58 0.66
N LYS A 121 42.85 -19.96 -0.51
CA LYS A 121 43.11 -20.65 -1.78
C LYS A 121 41.99 -21.63 -2.15
N ALA A 122 40.75 -21.29 -1.79
CA ALA A 122 39.56 -22.07 -2.13
C ALA A 122 39.11 -21.79 -3.59
N VAL A 123 39.72 -20.79 -4.23
CA VAL A 123 39.78 -20.63 -5.67
C VAL A 123 41.25 -20.44 -6.05
N VAL A 124 41.69 -21.06 -7.14
CA VAL A 124 43.07 -20.95 -7.63
C VAL A 124 43.06 -20.72 -9.13
N GLN A 125 44.08 -20.01 -9.62
CA GLN A 125 44.26 -19.82 -11.04
C GLN A 125 44.90 -21.09 -11.65
N GLY A 126 44.23 -21.66 -12.65
CA GLY A 126 44.70 -22.78 -13.46
C GLY A 126 45.83 -22.37 -14.41
N VAL A 127 46.39 -23.36 -15.11
CA VAL A 127 47.51 -23.17 -16.05
C VAL A 127 47.09 -22.33 -17.27
N ASP A 128 45.80 -22.38 -17.61
CA ASP A 128 45.13 -21.61 -18.66
C ASP A 128 44.75 -20.19 -18.23
N GLY A 129 45.04 -19.81 -16.98
CA GLY A 129 44.66 -18.51 -16.42
C GLY A 129 43.23 -18.44 -15.89
N MET A 130 42.44 -19.51 -16.01
CA MET A 130 41.06 -19.58 -15.53
C MET A 130 41.01 -19.82 -14.03
N TRP A 131 40.05 -19.24 -13.32
CA TRP A 131 39.87 -19.46 -11.90
C TRP A 131 39.04 -20.72 -11.63
N ILE A 132 39.62 -21.67 -10.91
CA ILE A 132 39.01 -22.97 -10.61
C ILE A 132 38.65 -23.03 -9.13
N ALA A 133 37.36 -23.18 -8.84
CA ALA A 133 36.85 -23.43 -7.50
C ALA A 133 37.34 -24.79 -6.97
N GLN A 134 37.87 -24.78 -5.76
CA GLN A 134 38.25 -25.99 -5.03
C GLN A 134 37.03 -26.59 -4.31
N PRO A 135 37.06 -27.87 -3.89
CA PRO A 135 35.96 -28.48 -3.14
C PRO A 135 35.55 -27.72 -1.87
N SER A 136 36.46 -26.92 -1.29
CA SER A 136 36.20 -26.08 -0.11
C SER A 136 35.55 -24.73 -0.42
N PHE A 137 35.39 -24.35 -1.71
CA PHE A 137 34.94 -23.03 -2.13
C PHE A 137 33.64 -22.59 -1.45
N ALA A 138 32.59 -23.41 -1.54
CA ALA A 138 31.29 -23.09 -0.94
C ALA A 138 31.36 -22.91 0.58
N ALA A 139 32.02 -23.84 1.27
CA ALA A 139 32.17 -23.79 2.72
C ALA A 139 33.01 -22.59 3.20
N VAL A 140 33.97 -22.12 2.39
CA VAL A 140 34.77 -20.93 2.70
C VAL A 140 34.02 -19.64 2.37
N ALA A 141 33.33 -19.59 1.23
CA ALA A 141 32.53 -18.44 0.81
C ALA A 141 31.44 -18.15 1.84
N ALA A 142 30.63 -19.15 2.18
CA ALA A 142 29.56 -19.02 3.19
C ALA A 142 30.13 -18.56 4.54
N ARG A 143 31.15 -19.26 5.06
CA ARG A 143 31.78 -18.91 6.34
C ARG A 143 32.36 -17.49 6.34
N SER A 144 32.93 -17.05 5.23
CA SER A 144 33.55 -15.72 5.13
C SER A 144 32.52 -14.60 4.95
N ALA A 145 31.39 -14.88 4.31
CA ALA A 145 30.25 -13.97 4.30
C ALA A 145 29.65 -13.86 5.72
N SER A 146 29.44 -14.99 6.40
CA SER A 146 28.92 -15.03 7.77
C SER A 146 29.88 -14.47 8.82
N SER A 147 31.20 -14.55 8.62
CA SER A 147 32.19 -14.11 9.61
C SER A 147 32.13 -12.62 9.92
N LEU A 148 31.63 -11.81 8.99
CA LEU A 148 31.37 -10.38 9.24
C LEU A 148 30.30 -10.21 10.32
N VAL A 149 29.22 -10.98 10.23
CA VAL A 149 28.14 -10.97 11.22
C VAL A 149 28.58 -11.65 12.53
N GLU A 150 29.26 -12.79 12.45
CA GLU A 150 29.78 -13.47 13.65
C GLU A 150 30.78 -12.60 14.42
N GLY A 151 31.57 -11.79 13.73
CA GLY A 151 32.45 -10.81 14.36
C GLY A 151 31.68 -9.73 15.13
N MET A 152 30.49 -9.32 14.64
CA MET A 152 29.60 -8.40 15.35
C MET A 152 28.90 -9.08 16.53
N LEU A 153 28.67 -10.39 16.45
CA LEU A 153 27.94 -11.16 17.47
C LEU A 153 28.87 -11.88 18.45
N VAL A 154 30.19 -11.71 18.37
CA VAL A 154 31.17 -12.53 19.14
C VAL A 154 30.98 -12.44 20.65
N ALA A 155 30.45 -11.32 21.15
CA ALA A 155 30.19 -11.09 22.58
C ALA A 155 28.79 -11.51 23.02
N VAL A 156 27.90 -11.84 22.08
CA VAL A 156 26.47 -12.13 22.32
C VAL A 156 26.31 -13.59 22.71
N ARG A 157 25.65 -13.84 23.85
CA ARG A 157 25.39 -15.17 24.40
C ARG A 157 24.44 -15.98 23.52
N ASP A 158 24.52 -17.30 23.58
CA ASP A 158 23.64 -18.19 22.78
C ASP A 158 22.15 -17.99 23.07
N ASP A 159 21.77 -17.76 24.33
CA ASP A 159 20.38 -17.48 24.70
C ASP A 159 19.90 -16.14 24.12
N ASP A 160 20.76 -15.13 24.13
CA ASP A 160 20.46 -13.80 23.57
C ASP A 160 20.45 -13.84 22.02
N ARG A 161 21.31 -14.66 21.39
CA ARG A 161 21.25 -14.97 19.95
C ARG A 161 19.92 -15.65 19.58
N ASN A 162 19.48 -16.63 20.37
CA ASN A 162 18.20 -17.30 20.16
C ASN A 162 17.02 -16.33 20.29
N ALA A 163 17.07 -15.43 21.29
CA ALA A 163 16.08 -14.38 21.45
C ALA A 163 16.08 -13.39 20.27
N ALA A 164 17.26 -12.96 19.81
CA ALA A 164 17.41 -12.10 18.65
C ALA A 164 16.87 -12.76 17.37
N SER A 165 17.09 -14.06 17.14
CA SER A 165 16.46 -14.84 16.07
C SER A 165 14.94 -14.77 16.11
N ARG A 166 14.33 -14.93 17.30
CA ARG A 166 12.88 -14.83 17.43
C ARG A 166 12.38 -13.41 17.16
N LEU A 167 13.04 -12.40 17.72
CA LEU A 167 12.73 -10.99 17.47
C LEU A 167 12.87 -10.58 15.99
N ALA A 168 13.82 -11.17 15.26
CA ALA A 168 14.04 -10.88 13.85
C ALA A 168 12.80 -11.14 12.98
N THR A 169 11.91 -12.01 13.43
CA THR A 169 10.64 -12.28 12.73
C THR A 169 9.62 -11.15 12.82
N LEU A 170 9.82 -10.19 13.73
CA LEU A 170 9.06 -8.94 13.76
C LEU A 170 9.47 -7.96 12.64
N GLY A 171 10.63 -8.19 12.01
CA GLY A 171 11.24 -7.30 11.02
C GLY A 171 12.52 -6.64 11.53
N GLU A 172 13.13 -5.81 10.68
CA GLU A 172 14.36 -5.08 11.02
C GLU A 172 14.09 -3.99 12.07
N ILE A 173 12.90 -3.39 12.00
CA ILE A 173 12.36 -2.40 12.93
C ILE A 173 11.08 -3.00 13.54
N PHE A 174 10.91 -2.89 14.85
CA PHE A 174 9.76 -3.44 15.58
C PHE A 174 9.48 -2.68 16.89
N SER A 175 8.29 -2.84 17.45
CA SER A 175 7.92 -2.20 18.72
C SER A 175 8.44 -2.98 19.92
N ARG A 176 8.70 -2.29 21.04
CA ARG A 176 9.04 -2.96 22.30
C ARG A 176 7.87 -3.81 22.79
N GLU A 177 6.65 -3.38 22.56
CA GLU A 177 5.41 -4.07 22.92
C GLU A 177 5.31 -5.42 22.21
N ALA A 178 5.51 -5.45 20.90
CA ALA A 178 5.55 -6.71 20.14
C ALA A 178 6.72 -7.59 20.58
N ALA A 179 7.88 -7.00 20.86
CA ALA A 179 9.05 -7.74 21.35
C ALA A 179 8.78 -8.43 22.70
N LEU A 180 8.03 -7.80 23.60
CA LEU A 180 7.69 -8.33 24.92
C LEU A 180 6.74 -9.54 24.88
N VAL A 181 6.01 -9.74 23.78
CA VAL A 181 5.24 -10.98 23.55
C VAL A 181 6.16 -12.14 23.21
N ILE A 182 7.30 -11.86 22.57
CA ILE A 182 8.25 -12.88 22.10
C ILE A 182 9.27 -13.19 23.19
N VAL A 183 9.87 -12.19 23.82
CA VAL A 183 10.98 -12.37 24.77
C VAL A 183 10.78 -11.52 26.02
N GLU A 184 11.44 -11.91 27.11
CA GLU A 184 11.43 -11.15 28.35
C GLU A 184 12.10 -9.77 28.20
N SER A 185 11.63 -8.76 28.95
CA SER A 185 12.22 -7.41 28.96
C SER A 185 13.71 -7.42 29.25
N SER A 186 14.16 -8.27 30.19
CA SER A 186 15.58 -8.34 30.57
C SER A 186 16.48 -8.74 29.39
N THR A 187 15.96 -9.53 28.45
CA THR A 187 16.67 -9.97 27.25
C THR A 187 16.76 -8.85 26.22
N ILE A 188 15.70 -8.05 26.06
CA ILE A 188 15.72 -6.84 25.21
C ILE A 188 16.80 -5.88 25.72
N ASP A 189 16.84 -5.63 27.02
CA ASP A 189 17.79 -4.70 27.62
C ASP A 189 19.24 -5.20 27.47
N ARG A 190 19.50 -6.52 27.56
CA ARG A 190 20.81 -7.10 27.25
C ARG A 190 21.20 -6.90 25.79
N LEU A 191 20.30 -7.18 24.85
CA LEU A 191 20.57 -7.02 23.40
C LEU A 191 20.84 -5.56 23.01
N LEU A 192 20.23 -4.59 23.71
CA LEU A 192 20.54 -3.17 23.58
C LEU A 192 21.96 -2.85 24.09
N VAL A 193 22.32 -3.35 25.26
CA VAL A 193 23.67 -3.15 25.85
C VAL A 193 24.76 -3.80 24.99
N GLU A 194 24.49 -4.97 24.42
CA GLU A 194 25.41 -5.70 23.54
C GLU A 194 25.50 -5.10 22.12
N GLY A 195 24.67 -4.09 21.80
CA GLY A 195 24.68 -3.42 20.49
C GLY A 195 24.09 -4.25 19.35
N VAL A 196 23.34 -5.30 19.66
CA VAL A 196 22.57 -6.08 18.66
C VAL A 196 21.34 -5.28 18.22
N LEU A 197 20.67 -4.66 19.20
CA LEU A 197 19.55 -3.76 19.00
C LEU A 197 19.94 -2.33 19.34
N HIS A 198 19.20 -1.38 18.80
CA HIS A 198 19.21 0.02 19.23
C HIS A 198 17.81 0.59 19.22
N GLU A 199 17.57 1.64 20.00
CA GLU A 199 16.33 2.41 19.93
C GLU A 199 16.44 3.42 18.78
N LEU A 200 15.37 3.56 17.99
CA LEU A 200 15.32 4.60 16.97
C LEU A 200 15.38 5.97 17.64
N ALA A 201 16.05 6.92 16.99
CA ALA A 201 16.14 8.28 17.51
C ALA A 201 14.77 8.98 17.59
N GLN A 202 13.78 8.52 16.83
CA GLN A 202 12.43 9.09 16.78
C GLN A 202 11.35 8.02 16.62
N SER A 203 10.13 8.39 16.98
CA SER A 203 8.95 7.55 16.78
C SER A 203 8.73 7.36 15.27
N ALA A 204 8.90 6.12 14.81
CA ALA A 204 8.41 5.71 13.50
C ALA A 204 6.88 5.53 13.56
N PRO A 205 6.16 5.80 12.48
CA PRO A 205 4.74 5.46 12.41
C PRO A 205 4.59 3.94 12.23
N ALA A 206 3.76 3.32 13.06
CA ALA A 206 3.35 1.93 12.85
C ALA A 206 2.60 1.75 11.52
N LEU A 207 2.49 0.50 11.07
CA LEU A 207 1.69 0.11 9.92
C LEU A 207 0.23 0.59 10.09
N PRO A 208 -0.44 1.02 9.00
CA PRO A 208 -1.81 1.53 9.09
C PRO A 208 -2.77 0.55 9.76
N GLY A 209 -3.56 1.04 10.72
CA GLY A 209 -4.52 0.23 11.48
C GLY A 209 -3.97 -0.37 12.78
N PHE A 210 -2.66 -0.27 13.02
CA PHE A 210 -2.05 -0.64 14.31
C PHE A 210 -1.92 0.58 15.23
N ALA A 211 -1.91 0.32 16.54
CA ALA A 211 -1.66 1.36 17.54
C ALA A 211 -0.26 1.97 17.36
N GLN A 212 -0.10 3.22 17.78
CA GLN A 212 1.23 3.79 17.92
C GLN A 212 1.90 3.22 19.17
N SER A 213 3.19 2.94 19.05
CA SER A 213 4.02 2.50 20.17
C SER A 213 4.09 3.57 21.26
N ALA A 214 4.00 3.16 22.52
CA ALA A 214 4.22 4.04 23.67
C ALA A 214 5.72 4.29 23.90
N SER A 215 6.58 3.48 23.26
CA SER A 215 8.03 3.56 23.32
C SER A 215 8.65 3.85 21.95
N LEU A 216 9.93 4.24 21.92
CA LEU A 216 10.67 4.29 20.66
C LEU A 216 10.79 2.87 20.10
N ALA A 217 10.61 2.73 18.78
CA ALA A 217 10.78 1.45 18.12
C ALA A 217 12.24 0.98 18.27
N LEU A 218 12.41 -0.34 18.30
CA LEU A 218 13.68 -1.02 18.34
C LEU A 218 14.07 -1.40 16.91
N ALA A 219 15.37 -1.40 16.63
CA ALA A 219 15.89 -1.85 15.35
C ALA A 219 17.17 -2.67 15.52
N PHE A 220 17.37 -3.65 14.63
CA PHE A 220 18.66 -4.33 14.53
C PHE A 220 19.75 -3.36 14.11
N SER A 221 20.94 -3.46 14.71
CA SER A 221 22.06 -2.58 14.41
C SER A 221 22.51 -2.63 12.94
N HIS A 222 22.23 -3.72 12.24
CA HIS A 222 22.50 -3.85 10.81
C HIS A 222 21.56 -4.86 10.12
N SER A 223 21.16 -4.61 8.87
CA SER A 223 20.26 -5.50 8.12
C SER A 223 20.87 -6.89 7.85
N LEU A 224 22.21 -6.99 7.77
CA LEU A 224 22.91 -8.29 7.72
C LEU A 224 22.77 -9.10 9.02
N VAL A 225 22.76 -8.43 10.18
CA VAL A 225 22.57 -9.09 11.48
C VAL A 225 21.13 -9.60 11.58
N HIS A 226 20.16 -8.75 11.23
CA HIS A 226 18.75 -9.13 11.14
C HIS A 226 18.53 -10.34 10.22
N ARG A 227 19.07 -10.27 9.00
CA ARG A 227 18.97 -11.36 8.02
C ARG A 227 19.59 -12.66 8.52
N HIS A 228 20.79 -12.60 9.10
CA HIS A 228 21.45 -13.77 9.68
C HIS A 228 20.55 -14.45 10.72
N PHE A 229 19.90 -13.65 11.56
CA PHE A 229 18.99 -14.15 12.58
C PHE A 229 17.70 -14.76 12.03
N ILE A 230 17.14 -14.22 10.94
CA ILE A 230 16.02 -14.82 10.20
C ILE A 230 16.40 -16.20 9.65
N GLU A 231 17.57 -16.29 9.02
CA GLU A 231 18.04 -17.52 8.36
C GLU A 231 18.42 -18.62 9.37
N ALA A 232 18.88 -18.24 10.56
CA ALA A 232 19.36 -19.18 11.57
C ALA A 232 18.24 -20.01 12.23
N ARG A 233 17.03 -19.46 12.39
CA ARG A 233 15.95 -20.17 13.08
C ARG A 233 14.56 -19.63 12.72
N PRO A 234 13.64 -20.45 12.17
CA PRO A 234 12.26 -20.03 11.98
C PRO A 234 11.59 -19.81 13.35
N ALA A 235 10.85 -18.71 13.51
CA ALA A 235 10.10 -18.44 14.73
C ALA A 235 8.94 -19.41 14.92
N THR A 236 8.46 -19.45 16.15
CA THR A 236 7.15 -19.97 16.51
C THR A 236 6.09 -19.02 15.93
N VAL A 237 5.39 -19.47 14.88
CA VAL A 237 4.28 -18.73 14.25
C VAL A 237 3.24 -18.26 15.28
N SER A 238 3.14 -18.96 16.40
CA SER A 238 2.19 -18.65 17.45
C SER A 238 2.36 -17.30 18.11
N GLU A 239 3.61 -16.88 18.34
CA GLU A 239 3.88 -15.58 18.94
C GLU A 239 3.49 -14.45 17.98
N LEU A 240 3.76 -14.62 16.68
CA LEU A 240 3.40 -13.65 15.66
C LEU A 240 1.88 -13.50 15.52
N ILE A 241 1.14 -14.61 15.61
CA ILE A 241 -0.32 -14.56 15.58
C ILE A 241 -0.85 -13.77 16.78
N CYS A 242 -0.31 -13.99 17.99
CA CYS A 242 -0.69 -13.19 19.16
C CYS A 242 -0.39 -11.69 18.96
N VAL A 243 0.80 -11.36 18.46
CA VAL A 243 1.19 -9.96 18.17
C VAL A 243 0.21 -9.30 17.19
N ILE A 244 -0.18 -10.00 16.12
CA ILE A 244 -1.12 -9.49 15.12
C ILE A 244 -2.55 -9.41 15.70
N ALA A 245 -2.97 -10.43 16.46
CA ALA A 245 -4.29 -10.52 17.08
C ALA A 245 -4.55 -9.40 18.09
N ASP A 246 -3.55 -9.09 18.91
CA ASP A 246 -3.62 -8.03 19.93
C ASP A 246 -3.50 -6.62 19.32
N GLY A 247 -3.25 -6.50 18.01
CA GLY A 247 -3.12 -5.22 17.33
C GLY A 247 -1.91 -4.41 17.82
N LEU A 248 -0.85 -5.09 18.27
CA LEU A 248 0.36 -4.43 18.78
C LEU A 248 1.08 -3.67 17.65
N PRO A 249 1.77 -2.55 17.95
CA PRO A 249 2.43 -1.74 16.92
C PRO A 249 3.41 -2.58 16.09
N LEU A 250 3.15 -2.69 14.79
CA LEU A 250 4.01 -3.38 13.82
C LEU A 250 4.61 -2.37 12.84
N TYR A 251 5.87 -2.57 12.48
CA TYR A 251 6.63 -1.66 11.61
C TYR A 251 7.11 -2.31 10.31
N SER A 252 6.86 -3.61 10.14
CA SER A 252 7.32 -4.39 9.01
C SER A 252 6.24 -5.34 8.55
N MET A 253 6.24 -5.66 7.24
CA MET A 253 5.41 -6.72 6.67
C MET A 253 5.95 -8.12 6.96
N HIS A 254 7.15 -8.23 7.52
CA HIS A 254 7.82 -9.50 7.74
C HIS A 254 7.03 -10.51 8.60
N PRO A 255 6.33 -10.12 9.69
CA PRO A 255 5.46 -11.05 10.44
C PRO A 255 4.45 -11.78 9.55
N PHE A 256 3.82 -11.05 8.62
CA PHE A 256 2.83 -11.60 7.71
C PHE A 256 3.46 -12.56 6.69
N VAL A 257 4.67 -12.24 6.21
CA VAL A 257 5.44 -13.14 5.34
C VAL A 257 5.77 -14.44 6.07
N VAL A 258 6.28 -14.36 7.30
CA VAL A 258 6.63 -15.54 8.11
C VAL A 258 5.39 -16.40 8.38
N VAL A 259 4.24 -15.78 8.68
CA VAL A 259 2.96 -16.50 8.84
C VAL A 259 2.58 -17.23 7.56
N VAL A 260 2.61 -16.57 6.40
CA VAL A 260 2.28 -17.19 5.10
C VAL A 260 3.21 -18.36 4.78
N GLU A 261 4.51 -18.16 4.94
CA GLU A 261 5.52 -19.17 4.58
C GLU A 261 5.46 -20.39 5.50
N THR A 262 5.34 -20.16 6.82
CA THR A 262 5.29 -21.23 7.82
C THR A 262 4.03 -22.09 7.65
N LEU A 263 2.87 -21.45 7.50
CA LEU A 263 1.59 -22.15 7.30
C LEU A 263 1.50 -22.84 5.92
N ARG A 264 2.26 -22.39 4.92
CA ARG A 264 2.34 -23.07 3.61
C ARG A 264 3.16 -24.35 3.67
N GLN A 265 4.29 -24.33 4.37
CA GLN A 265 5.23 -25.45 4.39
C GLN A 265 4.77 -26.59 5.30
N SER A 266 3.92 -26.27 6.27
CA SER A 266 3.63 -27.16 7.37
C SER A 266 2.14 -27.36 7.52
N ASN A 267 1.70 -28.62 7.56
CA ASN A 267 0.39 -28.99 8.12
C ASN A 267 0.43 -28.89 9.66
N VAL A 268 1.14 -27.88 10.18
CA VAL A 268 1.40 -27.68 11.60
C VAL A 268 0.10 -27.26 12.24
N ALA A 269 -0.39 -28.11 13.14
CA ALA A 269 -1.38 -27.70 14.10
C ALA A 269 -0.79 -26.51 14.86
N ILE A 270 -1.52 -25.39 14.87
CA ILE A 270 -1.14 -24.24 15.66
C ILE A 270 -1.43 -24.58 17.13
N GLU A 271 -0.49 -25.29 17.75
CA GLU A 271 -0.61 -25.70 19.15
C GLU A 271 -0.56 -24.46 20.05
N GLY A 272 -1.49 -24.40 21.01
CA GLY A 272 -1.50 -23.38 22.06
C GLY A 272 -2.12 -22.03 21.70
N ILE A 273 -2.66 -21.83 20.49
CA ILE A 273 -3.38 -20.60 20.14
C ILE A 273 -4.89 -20.81 20.22
N SER A 274 -5.59 -19.87 20.82
CA SER A 274 -7.03 -19.89 20.86
C SER A 274 -7.63 -19.54 19.49
N ALA A 275 -8.77 -20.17 19.14
CA ALA A 275 -9.51 -19.77 17.94
C ALA A 275 -9.87 -18.27 17.95
N LYS A 276 -10.02 -17.65 19.13
CA LYS A 276 -10.26 -16.20 19.24
C LYS A 276 -9.09 -15.38 18.69
N ASP A 277 -7.85 -15.78 18.96
CA ASP A 277 -6.66 -15.01 18.54
C ASP A 277 -6.43 -15.19 17.04
N VAL A 278 -6.64 -16.39 16.50
CA VAL A 278 -6.60 -16.61 15.03
C VAL A 278 -7.61 -15.71 14.33
N ARG A 279 -8.84 -15.61 14.87
CA ARG A 279 -9.88 -14.71 14.32
C ARG A 279 -9.48 -13.24 14.38
N ALA A 280 -8.94 -12.80 15.50
CA ALA A 280 -8.46 -11.44 15.66
C ALA A 280 -7.33 -11.14 14.67
N ALA A 281 -6.41 -12.09 14.46
CA ALA A 281 -5.31 -11.95 13.50
C ALA A 281 -5.80 -11.89 12.04
N ILE A 282 -6.80 -12.68 11.65
CA ILE A 282 -7.44 -12.60 10.33
C ILE A 282 -8.02 -11.19 10.10
N ASN A 283 -8.76 -10.68 11.09
CA ASN A 283 -9.38 -9.36 11.02
C ASN A 283 -8.35 -8.22 10.97
N ALA A 284 -7.30 -8.29 11.79
CA ALA A 284 -6.21 -7.31 11.79
C ALA A 284 -5.46 -7.32 10.45
N SER A 285 -5.16 -8.49 9.91
CA SER A 285 -4.50 -8.66 8.60
C SER A 285 -5.34 -8.08 7.46
N SER A 286 -6.65 -8.36 7.46
CA SER A 286 -7.58 -7.84 6.43
C SER A 286 -7.74 -6.32 6.53
N SER A 287 -7.79 -5.79 7.75
CA SER A 287 -7.88 -4.35 8.02
C SER A 287 -6.60 -3.63 7.58
N LEU A 288 -5.43 -4.19 7.87
CA LEU A 288 -4.14 -3.70 7.37
C LEU A 288 -4.12 -3.68 5.84
N ALA A 289 -4.55 -4.77 5.19
CA ALA A 289 -4.57 -4.85 3.74
C ALA A 289 -5.42 -3.72 3.11
N LEU A 290 -6.64 -3.51 3.61
CA LEU A 290 -7.52 -2.44 3.16
C LEU A 290 -6.95 -1.03 3.44
N ALA A 291 -6.18 -0.86 4.51
CA ALA A 291 -5.54 0.40 4.83
C ALA A 291 -4.32 0.66 3.92
N LEU A 292 -3.47 -0.35 3.68
CA LEU A 292 -2.32 -0.27 2.78
C LEU A 292 -2.70 0.00 1.33
N ASP A 293 -3.83 -0.54 0.87
CA ASP A 293 -4.32 -0.33 -0.50
C ASP A 293 -4.60 1.15 -0.85
N LYS A 294 -4.83 1.98 0.16
CA LYS A 294 -5.00 3.43 0.03
C LYS A 294 -3.67 4.21 0.06
N THR A 295 -2.55 3.51 0.14
CA THR A 295 -1.20 4.09 0.22
C THR A 295 -0.38 3.79 -1.04
N VAL A 296 0.81 4.37 -1.12
CA VAL A 296 1.78 4.07 -2.18
C VAL A 296 2.32 2.63 -2.10
N ASP A 297 2.25 2.00 -0.93
CA ASP A 297 2.77 0.64 -0.69
C ASP A 297 1.66 -0.42 -0.83
N TRP A 298 0.66 -0.15 -1.69
CA TRP A 298 -0.52 -1.01 -1.89
C TRP A 298 -0.19 -2.44 -2.29
N GLU A 299 0.95 -2.69 -2.93
CA GLU A 299 1.40 -4.04 -3.30
C GLU A 299 1.60 -4.93 -2.07
N LEU A 300 1.98 -4.34 -0.93
CA LEU A 300 2.13 -5.03 0.35
C LEU A 300 0.78 -5.48 0.93
N ALA A 301 -0.33 -4.88 0.53
CA ALA A 301 -1.66 -5.29 0.98
C ALA A 301 -1.96 -6.76 0.64
N ILE A 302 -1.47 -7.24 -0.51
CA ILE A 302 -1.64 -8.64 -0.92
C ILE A 302 -0.91 -9.60 0.03
N VAL A 303 0.19 -9.19 0.63
CA VAL A 303 0.92 -10.02 1.61
C VAL A 303 0.10 -10.17 2.89
N ALA A 304 -0.43 -9.08 3.43
CA ALA A 304 -1.32 -9.11 4.59
C ALA A 304 -2.58 -9.94 4.32
N GLN A 305 -3.17 -9.77 3.13
CA GLN A 305 -4.36 -10.52 2.74
C GLN A 305 -4.10 -12.02 2.62
N LYS A 306 -2.97 -12.43 2.02
CA LYS A 306 -2.55 -13.84 1.97
C LYS A 306 -2.36 -14.42 3.36
N ALA A 307 -1.85 -13.65 4.32
CA ALA A 307 -1.74 -14.09 5.70
C ALA A 307 -3.14 -14.36 6.31
N ALA A 308 -4.11 -13.48 6.07
CA ALA A 308 -5.50 -13.68 6.49
C ALA A 308 -6.11 -14.97 5.90
N GLU A 309 -5.89 -15.22 4.60
CA GLU A 309 -6.36 -16.42 3.91
C GLU A 309 -5.74 -17.70 4.49
N ARG A 310 -4.43 -17.70 4.78
CA ARG A 310 -3.75 -18.86 5.40
C ARG A 310 -4.21 -19.12 6.83
N LEU A 311 -4.44 -18.07 7.61
CA LEU A 311 -4.98 -18.21 8.95
C LEU A 311 -6.41 -18.80 8.92
N LEU A 312 -7.23 -18.41 7.93
CA LEU A 312 -8.55 -18.99 7.75
C LEU A 312 -8.49 -20.48 7.37
N GLU A 313 -7.55 -20.90 6.51
CA GLU A 313 -7.37 -22.31 6.16
C GLU A 313 -7.09 -23.18 7.40
N VAL A 314 -6.32 -22.66 8.36
CA VAL A 314 -6.07 -23.36 9.63
C VAL A 314 -7.31 -23.36 10.53
N GLU A 315 -7.98 -22.21 10.66
CA GLU A 315 -9.19 -22.08 11.49
C GLU A 315 -10.36 -22.91 10.95
N ALA A 316 -10.45 -23.10 9.63
CA ALA A 316 -11.54 -23.75 8.92
C ALA A 316 -11.86 -25.16 9.42
N GLN A 317 -10.91 -25.86 10.06
CA GLN A 317 -11.14 -27.18 10.65
C GLN A 317 -12.03 -27.14 11.90
N SER A 318 -12.15 -25.96 12.53
CA SER A 318 -12.90 -25.75 13.76
C SER A 318 -14.23 -25.00 13.56
N LEU A 319 -14.44 -24.46 12.36
CA LEU A 319 -15.64 -23.69 12.00
C LEU A 319 -16.69 -24.62 11.40
N ASP A 320 -17.96 -24.27 11.59
CA ASP A 320 -19.02 -24.87 10.78
C ASP A 320 -18.97 -24.35 9.34
N ASP A 321 -19.63 -25.06 8.42
CA ASP A 321 -19.61 -24.74 6.99
C ASP A 321 -20.18 -23.33 6.69
N THR A 322 -21.11 -22.84 7.53
CA THR A 322 -21.73 -21.52 7.34
C THR A 322 -20.78 -20.40 7.75
N GLU A 323 -20.17 -20.50 8.93
CA GLU A 323 -19.17 -19.55 9.42
C GLU A 323 -17.93 -19.52 8.52
N ARG A 324 -17.48 -20.71 8.10
CA ARG A 324 -16.38 -20.86 7.14
C ARG A 324 -16.72 -20.17 5.83
N GLY A 325 -17.87 -20.49 5.23
CA GLY A 325 -18.32 -19.88 3.98
C GLY A 325 -18.41 -18.36 4.08
N ALA A 326 -18.96 -17.82 5.18
CA ALA A 326 -19.05 -16.39 5.42
C ALA A 326 -17.68 -15.69 5.40
N ARG A 327 -16.67 -16.30 6.03
CA ARG A 327 -15.31 -15.77 6.10
C ARG A 327 -14.59 -15.88 4.77
N GLU A 328 -14.70 -17.02 4.08
CA GLU A 328 -14.09 -17.20 2.76
C GLU A 328 -14.65 -16.18 1.75
N VAL A 329 -15.97 -15.94 1.76
CA VAL A 329 -16.62 -14.92 0.93
C VAL A 329 -16.07 -13.53 1.26
N GLY A 330 -15.96 -13.19 2.55
CA GLY A 330 -15.44 -11.90 2.99
C GLY A 330 -13.99 -11.65 2.58
N LEU A 331 -13.10 -12.62 2.77
CA LEU A 331 -11.71 -12.51 2.34
C LEU A 331 -11.61 -12.41 0.81
N THR A 332 -12.40 -13.19 0.07
CA THR A 332 -12.42 -13.11 -1.41
C THR A 332 -12.88 -11.73 -1.89
N ALA A 333 -13.87 -11.13 -1.22
CA ALA A 333 -14.31 -9.77 -1.52
C ALA A 333 -13.20 -8.73 -1.26
N VAL A 334 -12.43 -8.88 -0.18
CA VAL A 334 -11.26 -8.03 0.10
C VAL A 334 -10.21 -8.21 -1.00
N THR A 335 -9.87 -9.45 -1.36
CA THR A 335 -8.91 -9.75 -2.43
C THR A 335 -9.30 -9.06 -3.75
N LEU A 336 -10.57 -9.12 -4.16
CA LEU A 336 -11.06 -8.38 -5.34
C LEU A 336 -10.89 -6.87 -5.20
N ALA A 337 -11.18 -6.31 -4.02
CA ALA A 337 -11.02 -4.88 -3.77
C ALA A 337 -9.56 -4.41 -3.89
N LEU A 338 -8.60 -5.24 -3.43
CA LEU A 338 -7.16 -4.98 -3.53
C LEU A 338 -6.65 -5.10 -4.97
N MET A 339 -7.22 -6.02 -5.75
CA MET A 339 -6.85 -6.24 -7.15
C MET A 339 -7.51 -5.25 -8.13
N ARG A 340 -8.15 -4.16 -7.65
CA ARG A 340 -8.82 -3.17 -8.51
C ARG A 340 -7.90 -2.48 -9.53
N ARG A 341 -6.59 -2.43 -9.26
CA ARG A 341 -5.60 -1.89 -10.22
C ARG A 341 -5.23 -2.90 -11.33
N GLN A 342 -5.67 -4.14 -11.19
CA GLN A 342 -5.37 -5.29 -12.05
C GLN A 342 -6.66 -5.95 -12.57
N MET A 343 -7.77 -5.21 -12.70
CA MET A 343 -9.07 -5.79 -13.10
C MET A 343 -9.06 -6.48 -14.47
N THR A 344 -8.16 -6.08 -15.35
CA THR A 344 -8.00 -6.67 -16.69
C THR A 344 -7.11 -7.91 -16.69
N SER A 345 -6.47 -8.23 -15.56
CA SER A 345 -5.58 -9.38 -15.48
C SER A 345 -6.36 -10.71 -15.46
N PRO A 346 -5.80 -11.81 -15.99
CA PRO A 346 -6.38 -13.14 -15.87
C PRO A 346 -6.61 -13.56 -14.41
N GLU A 347 -5.69 -13.22 -13.52
CA GLU A 347 -5.76 -13.55 -12.09
C GLU A 347 -6.99 -12.91 -11.43
N TYR A 348 -7.31 -11.66 -11.74
CA TYR A 348 -8.54 -11.03 -11.26
C TYR A 348 -9.79 -11.78 -11.73
N GLY A 349 -9.80 -12.24 -12.98
CA GLY A 349 -10.88 -13.08 -13.52
C GLY A 349 -11.09 -14.35 -12.71
N VAL A 350 -10.01 -15.07 -12.38
CA VAL A 350 -10.07 -16.31 -11.56
C VAL A 350 -10.65 -16.04 -10.17
N VAL A 351 -10.22 -14.97 -9.50
CA VAL A 351 -10.75 -14.60 -8.18
C VAL A 351 -12.21 -14.20 -8.27
N LEU A 352 -12.61 -13.47 -9.33
CA LEU A 352 -13.99 -13.07 -9.55
C LEU A 352 -14.91 -14.26 -9.80
N ASP A 353 -14.48 -15.22 -10.63
CA ASP A 353 -15.26 -16.44 -10.91
C ASP A 353 -15.47 -17.26 -9.64
N ARG A 354 -14.43 -17.39 -8.80
CA ARG A 354 -14.54 -18.00 -7.47
C ARG A 354 -15.56 -17.25 -6.61
N PHE A 355 -15.49 -15.93 -6.58
CA PHE A 355 -16.43 -15.10 -5.81
C PHE A 355 -17.87 -15.24 -6.29
N VAL A 356 -18.09 -15.30 -7.62
CA VAL A 356 -19.39 -15.54 -8.24
C VAL A 356 -19.97 -16.88 -7.79
N ALA A 357 -19.16 -17.95 -7.82
CA ALA A 357 -19.58 -19.27 -7.39
C ALA A 357 -19.96 -19.31 -5.91
N MET A 358 -19.17 -18.66 -5.04
CA MET A 358 -19.43 -18.64 -3.60
C MET A 358 -20.65 -17.79 -3.20
N THR A 359 -21.04 -16.83 -4.04
CA THR A 359 -22.15 -15.90 -3.78
C THR A 359 -23.40 -16.22 -4.62
N GLY A 360 -23.55 -17.47 -5.06
CA GLY A 360 -24.73 -17.95 -5.78
C GLY A 360 -26.01 -17.98 -4.95
N ASP A 361 -27.03 -18.68 -5.45
CA ASP A 361 -28.38 -18.70 -4.87
C ASP A 361 -28.45 -19.35 -3.47
N GLN A 362 -27.48 -20.21 -3.15
CA GLN A 362 -27.39 -20.92 -1.88
C GLN A 362 -26.73 -20.12 -0.73
N LEU A 363 -26.34 -18.88 -0.98
CA LEU A 363 -25.72 -18.03 0.03
C LEU A 363 -26.71 -17.71 1.17
N ALA A 364 -26.26 -17.80 2.42
CA ALA A 364 -27.07 -17.46 3.58
C ALA A 364 -27.61 -16.03 3.49
N ALA A 365 -28.85 -15.81 3.95
CA ALA A 365 -29.52 -14.50 3.85
C ALA A 365 -28.74 -13.37 4.52
N SER A 366 -28.02 -13.63 5.62
CA SER A 366 -27.16 -12.62 6.28
C SER A 366 -25.96 -12.15 5.44
N LEU A 367 -25.65 -12.88 4.38
CA LEU A 367 -24.52 -12.64 3.48
C LEU A 367 -24.97 -12.20 2.09
N SER A 368 -26.29 -12.10 1.84
CA SER A 368 -26.88 -11.77 0.54
C SER A 368 -26.30 -10.50 -0.08
N TRP A 369 -25.88 -9.53 0.73
CA TRP A 369 -25.26 -8.30 0.27
C TRP A 369 -23.95 -8.51 -0.51
N TYR A 370 -23.25 -9.64 -0.34
CA TYR A 370 -22.10 -9.98 -1.17
C TYR A 370 -22.47 -10.22 -2.64
N ARG A 371 -23.74 -10.52 -2.95
CA ARG A 371 -24.25 -10.56 -4.33
C ARG A 371 -24.17 -9.20 -5.01
N LEU A 372 -24.37 -8.11 -4.25
CA LEU A 372 -24.19 -6.74 -4.75
C LEU A 372 -22.71 -6.43 -4.96
N ALA A 373 -21.84 -6.81 -4.03
CA ALA A 373 -20.39 -6.65 -4.18
C ALA A 373 -19.86 -7.40 -5.41
N ARG A 374 -20.37 -8.62 -5.66
CA ARG A 374 -20.10 -9.41 -6.87
C ARG A 374 -20.52 -8.64 -8.12
N ALA A 375 -21.74 -8.10 -8.13
CA ALA A 375 -22.25 -7.36 -9.28
C ALA A 375 -21.40 -6.12 -9.59
N ILE A 376 -20.95 -5.38 -8.57
CA ILE A 376 -20.03 -4.23 -8.76
C ILE A 376 -18.72 -4.71 -9.40
N ALA A 377 -18.11 -5.76 -8.87
CA ALA A 377 -16.83 -6.28 -9.37
C ALA A 377 -16.93 -6.80 -10.81
N ALA A 378 -18.04 -7.48 -11.14
CA ALA A 378 -18.34 -7.94 -12.50
C ALA A 378 -18.62 -6.78 -13.46
N ALA A 379 -19.43 -5.80 -13.06
CA ALA A 379 -19.76 -4.64 -13.87
C ALA A 379 -18.50 -3.84 -14.25
N ARG A 380 -17.61 -3.58 -13.29
CA ARG A 380 -16.34 -2.87 -13.56
C ARG A 380 -15.40 -3.63 -14.48
N ARG A 381 -15.26 -4.94 -14.29
CA ARG A 381 -14.42 -5.75 -15.19
C ARG A 381 -14.97 -5.76 -16.61
N ARG A 382 -16.27 -6.03 -16.77
CA ARG A 382 -16.92 -6.04 -18.09
C ARG A 382 -16.88 -4.67 -18.75
N TYR A 383 -17.07 -3.61 -17.98
CA TYR A 383 -16.89 -2.23 -18.46
C TYR A 383 -15.49 -2.01 -19.06
N LEU A 384 -14.43 -2.42 -18.35
CA LEU A 384 -13.05 -2.22 -18.79
C LEU A 384 -12.63 -3.09 -19.98
N ILE A 385 -13.17 -4.31 -20.10
CA ILE A 385 -12.76 -5.28 -21.13
C ILE A 385 -13.70 -5.26 -22.34
N GLU A 386 -15.00 -5.20 -22.11
CA GLU A 386 -16.07 -5.36 -23.11
C GLU A 386 -16.78 -4.02 -23.42
N GLY A 387 -16.60 -2.98 -22.60
CA GLY A 387 -17.19 -1.65 -22.78
C GLY A 387 -18.50 -1.41 -22.00
N TYR A 388 -19.08 -0.22 -22.22
CA TYR A 388 -20.23 0.29 -21.46
C TYR A 388 -21.43 -0.65 -21.39
N GLU A 389 -21.95 -1.12 -22.53
CA GLU A 389 -23.16 -1.94 -22.56
C GLU A 389 -22.99 -3.26 -21.79
N ALA A 390 -21.79 -3.85 -21.84
CA ALA A 390 -21.49 -5.07 -21.09
C ALA A 390 -21.48 -4.81 -19.58
N GLY A 391 -20.85 -3.73 -19.13
CA GLY A 391 -20.88 -3.30 -17.73
C GLY A 391 -22.31 -2.98 -17.26
N ARG A 392 -23.03 -2.16 -18.03
CA ARG A 392 -24.43 -1.77 -17.80
C ARG A 392 -25.37 -2.96 -17.68
N SER A 393 -25.21 -3.99 -18.52
CA SER A 393 -26.08 -5.19 -18.50
C SER A 393 -26.12 -5.89 -17.14
N VAL A 394 -25.07 -5.74 -16.32
CA VAL A 394 -25.02 -6.30 -14.95
C VAL A 394 -26.05 -5.64 -14.02
N TYR A 395 -26.53 -4.43 -14.33
CA TYR A 395 -27.55 -3.74 -13.54
C TYR A 395 -28.88 -4.51 -13.51
N ASP A 396 -29.21 -5.25 -14.57
CA ASP A 396 -30.42 -6.09 -14.60
C ASP A 396 -30.38 -7.20 -13.56
N ASP A 397 -29.20 -7.78 -13.34
CA ASP A 397 -28.99 -8.79 -12.30
C ASP A 397 -29.08 -8.17 -10.90
N VAL A 398 -28.57 -6.94 -10.71
CA VAL A 398 -28.74 -6.20 -9.45
C VAL A 398 -30.22 -5.96 -9.16
N ARG A 399 -31.00 -5.51 -10.15
CA ARG A 399 -32.44 -5.29 -9.98
C ARG A 399 -33.16 -6.57 -9.58
N ARG A 400 -32.78 -7.72 -10.15
CA ARG A 400 -33.32 -9.03 -9.74
C ARG A 400 -32.96 -9.38 -8.30
N ILE A 401 -31.68 -9.25 -7.93
CA ILE A 401 -31.21 -9.50 -6.55
C ILE A 401 -31.99 -8.68 -5.53
N VAL A 402 -32.21 -7.40 -5.82
CA VAL A 402 -32.94 -6.48 -4.91
C VAL A 402 -34.44 -6.72 -4.92
N ALA A 403 -35.02 -7.14 -6.05
CA ALA A 403 -36.43 -7.53 -6.10
C ALA A 403 -36.69 -8.78 -5.23
N ASP A 404 -35.76 -9.74 -5.25
CA ASP A 404 -35.84 -10.95 -4.43
C ASP A 404 -35.60 -10.65 -2.94
N GLU A 405 -34.80 -9.63 -2.62
CA GLU A 405 -34.49 -9.21 -1.25
C GLU A 405 -34.51 -7.68 -1.08
N PRO A 406 -35.71 -7.07 -0.90
CA PRO A 406 -35.85 -5.60 -0.87
C PRO A 406 -35.10 -4.89 0.25
N SER A 407 -34.76 -5.58 1.34
CA SER A 407 -33.95 -5.03 2.44
C SER A 407 -32.54 -4.62 2.00
N LEU A 408 -32.04 -5.18 0.90
CA LEU A 408 -30.74 -4.81 0.34
C LEU A 408 -30.69 -3.36 -0.15
N ARG A 409 -31.83 -2.73 -0.45
CA ARG A 409 -31.92 -1.30 -0.81
C ARG A 409 -31.36 -0.38 0.28
N LEU A 410 -31.44 -0.81 1.53
CA LEU A 410 -30.96 -0.06 2.70
C LEU A 410 -29.54 -0.48 3.11
N HIS A 411 -28.88 -1.35 2.34
CA HIS A 411 -27.53 -1.81 2.66
C HIS A 411 -26.48 -0.94 1.96
N ARG A 412 -25.37 -0.65 2.65
CA ARG A 412 -24.25 0.19 2.13
C ARG A 412 -23.74 -0.20 0.74
N GLN A 413 -23.77 -1.49 0.41
CA GLN A 413 -23.31 -1.98 -0.90
C GLN A 413 -24.23 -1.55 -2.05
N TYR A 414 -25.52 -1.33 -1.76
CA TYR A 414 -26.43 -0.84 -2.78
C TYR A 414 -26.15 0.62 -3.14
N ALA A 415 -25.75 1.45 -2.17
CA ALA A 415 -25.24 2.79 -2.47
C ALA A 415 -24.02 2.76 -3.42
N LEU A 416 -23.11 1.81 -3.23
CA LEU A 416 -21.94 1.61 -4.11
C LEU A 416 -22.32 1.06 -5.50
N VAL A 417 -23.39 0.26 -5.59
CA VAL A 417 -23.99 -0.14 -6.87
C VAL A 417 -24.48 1.10 -7.60
N LEU A 418 -25.37 1.88 -6.96
CA LEU A 418 -25.98 3.07 -7.58
C LEU A 418 -24.90 4.06 -8.02
N GLN A 419 -23.88 4.29 -7.19
CA GLN A 419 -22.70 5.06 -7.54
C GLN A 419 -22.01 4.54 -8.80
N THR A 420 -21.66 3.25 -8.83
CA THR A 420 -20.88 2.66 -9.93
C THR A 420 -21.62 2.79 -11.26
N PHE A 421 -22.93 2.54 -11.27
CA PHE A 421 -23.73 2.66 -12.49
C PHE A 421 -24.04 4.12 -12.85
N ALA A 422 -24.20 5.02 -11.88
CA ALA A 422 -24.36 6.45 -12.15
C ALA A 422 -23.09 7.02 -12.78
N GLN A 423 -21.92 6.59 -12.30
CA GLN A 423 -20.62 6.92 -12.89
C GLN A 423 -20.55 6.45 -14.35
N PHE A 424 -20.80 5.16 -14.62
CA PHE A 424 -20.75 4.64 -16.00
C PHE A 424 -21.68 5.41 -16.94
N ALA A 425 -22.90 5.68 -16.48
CA ALA A 425 -23.89 6.40 -17.25
C ALA A 425 -23.52 7.89 -17.46
N ASP A 426 -22.89 8.54 -16.49
CA ASP A 426 -22.38 9.92 -16.64
C ASP A 426 -21.22 9.98 -17.64
N GLU A 427 -20.24 9.06 -17.54
CA GLU A 427 -19.10 8.95 -18.46
C GLU A 427 -19.55 8.71 -19.92
N HIS A 428 -20.70 8.06 -20.13
CA HIS A 428 -21.24 7.72 -21.46
C HIS A 428 -22.42 8.60 -21.91
N GLY A 429 -22.87 9.54 -21.08
CA GLY A 429 -24.03 10.38 -21.39
C GLY A 429 -25.36 9.63 -21.45
N ASP A 430 -25.51 8.49 -20.78
CA ASP A 430 -26.77 7.74 -20.70
C ASP A 430 -27.74 8.39 -19.70
N THR A 431 -28.44 9.42 -20.17
CA THR A 431 -29.46 10.15 -19.40
C THR A 431 -30.55 9.22 -18.88
N SER A 432 -30.94 8.17 -19.63
CA SER A 432 -32.01 7.26 -19.22
C SER A 432 -31.63 6.49 -17.96
N MET A 433 -30.43 5.92 -17.93
CA MET A 433 -29.95 5.18 -16.76
C MET A 433 -29.76 6.10 -15.55
N ARG A 434 -29.25 7.32 -15.75
CA ARG A 434 -29.10 8.31 -14.66
C ARG A 434 -30.45 8.71 -14.06
N ARG A 435 -31.49 8.87 -14.88
CA ARG A 435 -32.86 9.15 -14.43
C ARG A 435 -33.47 7.97 -13.67
N GLU A 436 -33.16 6.74 -14.08
CA GLU A 436 -33.55 5.54 -13.33
C GLU A 436 -32.89 5.51 -11.96
N ILE A 437 -31.58 5.72 -11.89
CA ILE A 437 -30.83 5.76 -10.62
C ILE A 437 -31.30 6.92 -9.74
N GLU A 438 -31.61 8.09 -10.32
CA GLU A 438 -32.17 9.21 -9.57
C GLU A 438 -33.51 8.87 -8.91
N ARG A 439 -34.42 8.19 -9.62
CA ARG A 439 -35.70 7.75 -9.04
C ARG A 439 -35.46 6.80 -7.88
N GLU A 440 -34.60 5.81 -8.09
CA GLU A 440 -34.23 4.85 -7.04
C GLU A 440 -33.61 5.53 -5.81
N TYR A 441 -32.71 6.49 -6.02
CA TYR A 441 -32.11 7.30 -4.96
C TYR A 441 -33.17 8.10 -4.17
N ARG A 442 -34.10 8.78 -4.86
CA ARG A 442 -35.16 9.56 -4.20
C ARG A 442 -36.09 8.66 -3.40
N ASP A 443 -36.52 7.54 -3.98
CA ASP A 443 -37.37 6.56 -3.31
C ASP A 443 -36.74 6.06 -1.99
N ILE A 444 -35.42 5.86 -1.97
CA ILE A 444 -34.70 5.44 -0.75
C ILE A 444 -34.56 6.58 0.25
N ILE A 445 -34.21 7.79 -0.20
CA ILE A 445 -33.99 8.96 0.67
C ILE A 445 -35.30 9.45 1.31
N GLU A 446 -36.42 9.36 0.58
CA GLU A 446 -37.76 9.69 1.08
C GLU A 446 -38.29 8.66 2.09
N ASN A 447 -37.70 7.46 2.14
CA ASN A 447 -38.05 6.45 3.12
C ASN A 447 -37.61 6.88 4.53
N THR A 448 -38.56 6.99 5.46
CA THR A 448 -38.31 7.41 6.85
C THR A 448 -37.58 6.37 7.69
N THR A 449 -37.39 5.13 7.20
CA THR A 449 -36.72 4.05 7.95
C THR A 449 -35.22 3.95 7.69
N ILE A 450 -34.66 4.75 6.78
CA ILE A 450 -33.22 4.77 6.51
C ILE A 450 -32.47 5.42 7.69
N ASP A 451 -31.37 4.79 8.12
CA ASP A 451 -30.49 5.39 9.11
C ASP A 451 -29.67 6.55 8.51
N GLU A 452 -29.25 7.48 9.36
CA GLU A 452 -28.55 8.69 8.92
C GLU A 452 -27.22 8.38 8.24
N ASP A 453 -26.48 7.36 8.70
CA ASP A 453 -25.20 6.98 8.09
C ASP A 453 -25.39 6.47 6.65
N HIS A 454 -26.45 5.68 6.40
CA HIS A 454 -26.80 5.23 5.06
C HIS A 454 -27.30 6.38 4.17
N ARG A 455 -28.07 7.32 4.72
CA ARG A 455 -28.50 8.54 4.02
C ARG A 455 -27.30 9.36 3.56
N VAL A 456 -26.37 9.63 4.47
CA VAL A 456 -25.12 10.35 4.18
C VAL A 456 -24.28 9.60 3.14
N LEU A 457 -24.21 8.27 3.23
CA LEU A 457 -23.50 7.47 2.23
C LEU A 457 -24.13 7.61 0.83
N LEU A 458 -25.45 7.51 0.70
CA LEU A 458 -26.13 7.69 -0.58
C LEU A 458 -25.94 9.10 -1.15
N GLN A 459 -26.10 10.12 -0.31
CA GLN A 459 -25.88 11.50 -0.71
C GLN A 459 -24.44 11.72 -1.18
N THR A 460 -23.46 11.26 -0.42
CA THR A 460 -22.04 11.45 -0.80
C THR A 460 -21.62 10.63 -2.01
N GLN A 461 -22.15 9.41 -2.22
CA GLN A 461 -21.70 8.52 -3.30
C GLN A 461 -22.48 8.67 -4.60
N VAL A 462 -23.80 8.92 -4.54
CA VAL A 462 -24.67 8.88 -5.73
C VAL A 462 -24.94 10.28 -6.27
N LEU A 463 -25.28 11.23 -5.39
CA LEU A 463 -25.69 12.58 -5.77
C LEU A 463 -24.68 13.34 -6.66
N PRO A 464 -23.35 13.23 -6.48
CA PRO A 464 -22.37 13.88 -7.35
C PRO A 464 -22.59 13.60 -8.84
N TYR A 465 -22.94 12.36 -9.19
CA TYR A 465 -23.23 11.95 -10.58
C TYR A 465 -24.62 12.35 -11.07
N LEU A 466 -25.48 12.88 -10.21
CA LEU A 466 -26.80 13.40 -10.56
C LEU A 466 -26.81 14.93 -10.73
N LEU A 467 -25.80 15.64 -10.22
CA LEU A 467 -25.72 17.11 -10.29
C LEU A 467 -25.77 17.65 -11.73
N THR A 468 -25.19 16.92 -12.69
CA THR A 468 -25.13 17.36 -14.09
C THR A 468 -26.33 16.89 -14.93
N LEU A 469 -27.35 16.28 -14.30
CA LEU A 469 -28.55 15.73 -14.95
C LEU A 469 -29.69 16.74 -14.97
N PHE A 470 -29.68 17.67 -15.92
CA PHE A 470 -30.76 18.66 -16.07
C PHE A 470 -30.95 19.05 -17.54
N GLU A 471 -32.21 19.20 -17.95
CA GLU A 471 -32.63 19.64 -19.29
C GLU A 471 -33.58 20.86 -19.22
N SER A 472 -34.04 21.21 -18.02
CA SER A 472 -34.93 22.35 -17.75
C SER A 472 -34.43 23.21 -16.59
N GLU A 473 -34.96 24.42 -16.50
CA GLU A 473 -34.64 25.36 -15.41
C GLU A 473 -35.08 24.81 -14.04
N ASP A 474 -36.23 24.13 -13.97
CA ASP A 474 -36.70 23.54 -12.71
C ASP A 474 -35.81 22.39 -12.24
N GLU A 475 -35.28 21.59 -13.18
CA GLU A 475 -34.29 20.57 -12.87
C GLU A 475 -32.97 21.19 -12.42
N LEU A 476 -32.50 22.24 -13.09
CA LEU A 476 -31.30 22.98 -12.65
C LEU A 476 -31.45 23.48 -11.21
N ARG A 477 -32.58 24.11 -10.88
CA ARG A 477 -32.88 24.54 -9.50
C ARG A 477 -32.89 23.38 -8.50
N ALA A 478 -33.32 22.18 -8.93
CA ALA A 478 -33.24 20.98 -8.10
C ALA A 478 -31.78 20.54 -7.88
N ARG A 479 -30.92 20.64 -8.89
CA ARG A 479 -29.48 20.36 -8.75
C ARG A 479 -28.75 21.35 -7.87
N GLU A 480 -29.15 22.63 -7.91
CA GLU A 480 -28.62 23.64 -7.00
C GLU A 480 -28.94 23.31 -5.53
N ARG A 481 -30.16 22.85 -5.23
CA ARG A 481 -30.52 22.39 -3.88
C ARG A 481 -29.68 21.18 -3.46
N MET A 482 -29.56 20.18 -4.33
CA MET A 482 -28.72 19.01 -4.10
C MET A 482 -27.24 19.37 -3.88
N TYR A 483 -26.72 20.36 -4.62
CA TYR A 483 -25.37 20.86 -4.44
C TYR A 483 -25.18 21.52 -3.06
N VAL A 484 -26.15 22.32 -2.61
CA VAL A 484 -26.13 22.91 -1.26
C VAL A 484 -26.20 21.81 -0.19
N GLU A 485 -27.03 20.78 -0.37
CA GLU A 485 -27.10 19.62 0.54
C GLU A 485 -25.73 18.93 0.66
N LEU A 486 -25.02 18.71 -0.45
CA LEU A 486 -23.67 18.16 -0.43
C LEU A 486 -22.66 19.06 0.32
N GLN A 487 -22.78 20.38 0.18
CA GLN A 487 -21.92 21.32 0.90
C GLN A 487 -22.19 21.28 2.41
N GLU A 488 -23.45 21.12 2.84
CA GLU A 488 -23.77 20.99 4.27
C GLU A 488 -23.24 19.68 4.88
N LEU A 489 -23.10 18.61 4.09
CA LEU A 489 -22.48 17.36 4.55
C LEU A 489 -20.99 17.52 4.88
N GLU A 490 -20.31 18.55 4.38
CA GLU A 490 -18.93 18.87 4.78
C GLU A 490 -18.85 19.27 6.26
N LYS A 491 -19.94 19.82 6.80
CA LYS A 491 -20.06 20.18 8.22
C LYS A 491 -20.53 19.00 9.07
N HIS A 492 -20.78 17.83 8.47
CA HIS A 492 -21.27 16.67 9.19
C HIS A 492 -20.24 16.21 10.24
N PRO A 493 -20.67 15.80 11.46
CA PRO A 493 -19.76 15.41 12.55
C PRO A 493 -18.91 14.19 12.20
N SER A 494 -19.42 13.27 11.38
CA SER A 494 -18.68 12.07 10.95
C SER A 494 -17.45 12.42 10.10
N PRO A 495 -16.22 12.07 10.52
CA PRO A 495 -15.02 12.25 9.71
C PRO A 495 -15.08 11.50 8.38
N MET A 496 -15.76 10.35 8.34
CA MET A 496 -15.96 9.58 7.12
C MET A 496 -16.83 10.35 6.13
N ALA A 497 -17.92 10.96 6.58
CA ALA A 497 -18.77 11.79 5.73
C ALA A 497 -17.98 12.91 5.07
N ARG A 498 -17.16 13.63 5.85
CA ARG A 498 -16.28 14.70 5.33
C ARG A 498 -15.28 14.16 4.31
N LEU A 499 -14.62 13.05 4.63
CA LEU A 499 -13.67 12.41 3.70
C LEU A 499 -14.35 11.98 2.39
N LEU A 500 -15.57 11.44 2.46
CA LEU A 500 -16.33 11.04 1.28
C LEU A 500 -16.76 12.23 0.43
N VAL A 501 -17.21 13.33 1.05
CA VAL A 501 -17.46 14.60 0.35
C VAL A 501 -16.18 15.05 -0.37
N HIS A 502 -15.01 14.94 0.27
CA HIS A 502 -13.73 15.27 -0.36
C HIS A 502 -13.28 14.29 -1.46
N ALA A 503 -13.64 13.01 -1.37
CA ALA A 503 -13.32 12.03 -2.41
C ALA A 503 -14.13 12.21 -3.69
N MET A 504 -15.32 12.79 -3.56
CA MET A 504 -16.31 12.92 -4.63
C MET A 504 -16.32 14.32 -5.25
N LEU A 505 -15.28 15.12 -4.94
CA LEU A 505 -15.03 16.45 -5.48
C LEU A 505 -14.85 16.54 -7.00
N PRO A 506 -14.69 15.49 -7.84
CA PRO A 506 -14.60 15.72 -9.30
C PRO A 506 -15.91 16.18 -9.96
N SER A 507 -17.09 15.83 -9.42
CA SER A 507 -18.37 16.14 -10.08
C SER A 507 -18.94 17.52 -9.73
N ALA A 508 -18.60 18.07 -8.55
CA ALA A 508 -18.98 19.44 -8.17
C ALA A 508 -18.36 20.50 -9.13
N PRO A 509 -17.07 20.43 -9.47
CA PRO A 509 -16.46 21.19 -10.55
C PRO A 509 -17.17 21.05 -11.88
N ALA A 510 -17.53 19.83 -12.30
CA ALA A 510 -18.29 19.62 -13.54
C ALA A 510 -19.63 20.37 -13.52
N PHE A 511 -20.32 20.38 -12.37
CA PHE A 511 -21.57 21.09 -12.20
C PHE A 511 -21.38 22.62 -12.24
N LEU A 512 -20.43 23.16 -11.48
CA LEU A 512 -20.12 24.60 -11.48
C LEU A 512 -19.66 25.09 -12.87
N ALA A 513 -18.83 24.27 -13.54
CA ALA A 513 -18.39 24.47 -14.91
C ALA A 513 -19.58 24.55 -15.88
N ARG A 514 -20.47 23.54 -15.87
CA ARG A 514 -21.65 23.48 -16.76
C ARG A 514 -22.66 24.59 -16.50
N THR A 515 -22.71 25.13 -15.29
CA THR A 515 -23.63 26.22 -14.91
C THR A 515 -23.00 27.61 -15.06
N GLY A 516 -21.76 27.71 -15.55
CA GLY A 516 -21.07 28.98 -15.78
C GLY A 516 -20.61 29.68 -14.50
N ARG A 517 -20.56 28.98 -13.35
CA ARG A 517 -20.17 29.51 -12.04
C ARG A 517 -18.65 29.44 -11.84
N VAL A 518 -17.91 30.06 -12.74
CA VAL A 518 -16.44 29.94 -12.83
C VAL A 518 -15.73 30.45 -11.56
N ASP A 519 -16.18 31.57 -10.98
CA ASP A 519 -15.56 32.12 -9.77
C ASP A 519 -15.71 31.17 -8.56
N GLU A 520 -16.88 30.54 -8.42
CA GLU A 520 -17.12 29.56 -7.37
C GLU A 520 -16.32 28.28 -7.57
N LEU A 521 -16.14 27.85 -8.82
CA LEU A 521 -15.27 26.73 -9.16
C LEU A 521 -13.81 27.01 -8.76
N LEU A 522 -13.28 28.20 -9.10
CA LEU A 522 -11.93 28.58 -8.72
C LEU A 522 -11.77 28.67 -7.20
N ALA A 523 -12.74 29.26 -6.49
CA ALA A 523 -12.75 29.30 -5.03
C ALA A 523 -12.78 27.90 -4.41
N PHE A 524 -13.62 27.02 -4.96
CA PHE A 524 -13.75 25.63 -4.51
C PHE A 524 -12.45 24.83 -4.68
N ILE A 525 -11.78 24.97 -5.82
CA ILE A 525 -10.47 24.34 -6.08
C ILE A 525 -9.43 24.88 -5.12
N ALA A 526 -9.32 26.21 -4.99
CA ALA A 526 -8.31 26.85 -4.14
C ALA A 526 -8.43 26.43 -2.67
N ASP A 527 -9.66 26.37 -2.14
CA ASP A 527 -9.96 25.98 -0.76
C ASP A 527 -9.60 24.52 -0.45
N ARG A 528 -9.79 23.61 -1.43
CA ARG A 528 -9.70 22.16 -1.18
C ARG A 528 -8.42 21.51 -1.69
N ARG A 529 -7.68 22.16 -2.59
CA ARG A 529 -6.49 21.60 -3.21
C ARG A 529 -5.47 21.11 -2.18
N ASP A 530 -5.19 21.93 -1.17
CA ASP A 530 -4.20 21.59 -0.14
C ASP A 530 -4.68 20.47 0.77
N ILE A 531 -5.98 20.39 1.06
CA ILE A 531 -6.59 19.31 1.84
C ILE A 531 -6.45 17.98 1.10
N VAL A 532 -6.84 17.96 -0.17
CA VAL A 532 -6.75 16.77 -1.04
C VAL A 532 -5.30 16.32 -1.20
N LYS A 533 -4.37 17.26 -1.36
CA LYS A 533 -2.93 16.99 -1.42
C LYS A 533 -2.39 16.42 -0.11
N ALA A 534 -2.73 17.03 1.03
CA ALA A 534 -2.30 16.57 2.35
C ALA A 534 -2.84 15.18 2.71
N GLN A 535 -3.99 14.80 2.17
CA GLN A 535 -4.59 13.47 2.33
C GLN A 535 -4.04 12.42 1.34
N GLY A 536 -3.11 12.79 0.46
CA GLY A 536 -2.52 11.87 -0.52
C GLY A 536 -3.49 11.46 -1.64
N MET A 537 -4.56 12.23 -1.88
CA MET A 537 -5.59 11.92 -2.86
C MET A 537 -5.20 12.41 -4.26
N LEU A 538 -4.09 11.86 -4.78
CA LEU A 538 -3.42 12.34 -5.99
C LEU A 538 -4.33 12.41 -7.23
N VAL A 539 -5.24 11.44 -7.40
CA VAL A 539 -6.19 11.42 -8.53
C VAL A 539 -7.14 12.62 -8.48
N VAL A 540 -7.67 12.96 -7.30
CA VAL A 540 -8.57 14.11 -7.14
C VAL A 540 -7.80 15.41 -7.31
N HIS A 541 -6.57 15.49 -6.79
CA HIS A 541 -5.69 16.64 -7.01
C HIS A 541 -5.41 16.86 -8.51
N TYR A 542 -5.18 15.77 -9.27
CA TYR A 542 -5.03 15.85 -10.72
C TYR A 542 -6.28 16.40 -11.41
N TYR A 543 -7.48 15.93 -11.04
CA TYR A 543 -8.72 16.50 -11.58
C TYR A 543 -8.86 17.98 -11.27
N PHE A 544 -8.46 18.44 -10.08
CA PHE A 544 -8.46 19.86 -9.75
C PHE A 544 -7.54 20.67 -10.64
N ASP A 545 -6.35 20.16 -10.93
CA ASP A 545 -5.43 20.79 -11.86
C ASP A 545 -6.01 20.86 -13.29
N LEU A 546 -6.69 19.79 -13.75
CA LEU A 546 -7.39 19.79 -15.04
C LEU A 546 -8.53 20.82 -15.09
N TYR A 547 -9.36 20.92 -14.05
CA TYR A 547 -10.44 21.91 -14.01
C TYR A 547 -9.91 23.33 -13.89
N GLN A 548 -8.84 23.56 -13.14
CA GLN A 548 -8.18 24.85 -13.07
C GLN A 548 -7.65 25.25 -14.45
N LEU A 549 -7.00 24.32 -15.16
CA LEU A 549 -6.51 24.54 -16.52
C LEU A 549 -7.65 24.84 -17.51
N TRP A 550 -8.79 24.15 -17.36
CA TRP A 550 -10.00 24.41 -18.16
C TRP A 550 -10.57 25.81 -17.89
N CYS A 551 -10.66 26.23 -16.62
CA CYS A 551 -11.10 27.57 -16.24
C CYS A 551 -10.15 28.64 -16.79
N ASP A 552 -8.84 28.42 -16.66
CA ASP A 552 -7.80 29.30 -17.18
C ASP A 552 -7.97 29.53 -18.69
N THR A 553 -8.30 28.47 -19.43
CA THR A 553 -8.57 28.52 -20.87
C THR A 553 -9.85 29.31 -21.17
N LEU A 554 -10.93 29.10 -20.42
CA LEU A 554 -12.19 29.83 -20.60
C LEU A 554 -12.06 31.33 -20.27
N LEU A 555 -11.23 31.68 -19.29
CA LEU A 555 -10.96 33.06 -18.89
C LEU A 555 -9.98 33.78 -19.82
N GLY A 556 -9.52 33.12 -20.90
CA GLY A 556 -8.68 33.72 -21.92
C GLY A 556 -7.24 34.00 -21.46
N LEU A 557 -6.71 33.21 -20.52
CA LEU A 557 -5.29 33.30 -20.17
C LEU A 557 -4.41 32.93 -21.38
N GLU A 558 -3.22 33.52 -21.44
CA GLU A 558 -2.28 33.34 -22.56
C GLU A 558 -1.99 31.86 -22.83
N SER A 559 -2.08 31.45 -24.10
CA SER A 559 -1.96 30.05 -24.53
C SER A 559 -0.65 29.40 -24.08
N ASP A 560 0.44 30.17 -23.98
CA ASP A 560 1.74 29.68 -23.53
C ASP A 560 1.71 29.22 -22.06
N ARG A 561 0.93 29.90 -21.20
CA ARG A 561 0.76 29.50 -19.79
C ARG A 561 -0.06 28.22 -19.65
N VAL A 562 -1.11 28.09 -20.46
CA VAL A 562 -1.95 26.87 -20.51
C VAL A 562 -1.11 25.68 -20.98
N LEU A 563 -0.32 25.86 -22.06
CA LEU A 563 0.56 24.81 -22.58
C LEU A 563 1.66 24.41 -21.58
N SER A 564 2.28 25.38 -20.89
CA SER A 564 3.26 25.08 -19.84
C SER A 564 2.66 24.24 -18.72
N ARG A 565 1.46 24.59 -18.23
CA ARG A 565 0.77 23.82 -17.17
C ARG A 565 0.34 22.43 -17.63
N LEU A 566 -0.09 22.29 -18.89
CA LEU A 566 -0.46 21.00 -19.45
C LEU A 566 0.76 20.07 -19.58
N ASN A 567 1.91 20.61 -19.99
CA ASN A 567 3.18 19.86 -20.03
C ASN A 567 3.62 19.44 -18.61
N ASP A 568 3.53 20.34 -17.63
CA ASP A 568 3.83 20.01 -16.24
C ASP A 568 2.92 18.90 -15.69
N LEU A 569 1.64 18.93 -16.03
CA LEU A 569 0.69 17.88 -15.64
C LEU A 569 1.03 16.54 -16.29
N ALA A 570 1.37 16.54 -17.59
CA ALA A 570 1.75 15.34 -18.32
C ALA A 570 3.12 14.76 -17.89
N HIS A 571 3.98 15.53 -17.22
CA HIS A 571 5.24 15.02 -16.64
C HIS A 571 5.07 14.50 -15.21
N ARG A 572 4.06 14.99 -14.47
CA ARG A 572 3.78 14.54 -13.08
C ARG A 572 2.99 13.23 -13.01
N HIS A 573 2.29 12.87 -14.08
CA HIS A 573 1.34 11.75 -14.13
C HIS A 573 1.64 10.86 -15.33
#